data_AF-E1QY24-F1
#
_entry.id   AF-E1QY24-F1
#
_cell.length_a   1.000
_cell.length_b   1.000
_cell.length_c   1.000
_cell.angle_alpha   90.00
_cell.angle_beta   90.00
_cell.angle_gamma   90.00
#
_symmetry.space_group_name_H-M   'P 1'
#
loop_
_entity.id
_entity.type
_entity.pdbx_description
1 polymer ?
#
loop_
_entity_poly.entity_id
_entity_poly.type
_entity_poly.pdbx_seq_one_letter_code
_entity_poly.pdbx_strand_id
1 'polypeptide(L)' 'MPHVTVENCRHSFATSYLHAGGRVEDLSRILGHSDIITTYRRYVRPDGSDTARGMAVVVPRV' A
#
# COMPACT_ATOMS: atom_id res chain seq x y z
N MET A 1 -24.36 2.78 -9.67
CA MET A 1 -22.97 3.29 -9.56
C MET A 1 -22.56 3.12 -8.10
N PRO A 2 -21.43 2.47 -7.79
CA PRO A 2 -20.94 2.41 -6.41
C PRO A 2 -20.73 3.85 -5.89
N HIS A 3 -21.07 4.10 -4.63
CA HIS A 3 -21.02 5.45 -4.05
C HIS A 3 -19.57 5.95 -4.01
N VAL A 4 -19.28 7.04 -4.71
CA VAL A 4 -17.98 7.71 -4.65
C VAL A 4 -17.98 8.62 -3.44
N THR A 5 -17.16 8.29 -2.45
CA THR A 5 -16.98 9.09 -1.23
C THR A 5 -15.51 9.48 -1.07
N VAL A 6 -15.23 10.47 -0.24
CA VAL A 6 -13.86 10.90 0.08
C VAL A 6 -13.05 9.73 0.65
N GLU A 7 -13.69 8.88 1.46
CA GLU A 7 -13.08 7.67 2.02
C GLU A 7 -12.69 6.70 0.92
N ASN A 8 -13.55 6.47 -0.07
CA ASN A 8 -13.26 5.60 -1.19
C ASN A 8 -12.13 6.16 -2.07
N CYS A 9 -12.08 7.48 -2.29
CA CYS A 9 -10.95 8.12 -2.97
C CYS A 9 -9.65 7.95 -2.19
N ARG A 10 -9.66 8.13 -0.87
CA ARG A 10 -8.50 7.89 0.01
C ARG A 10 -8.02 6.45 -0.08
N HIS A 11 -8.96 5.49 -0.14
CA HIS A 11 -8.65 4.08 -0.34
C HIS A 11 -8.01 3.82 -1.71
N SER A 12 -8.58 4.34 -2.80
CA SER A 12 -8.02 4.18 -4.14
C SER A 12 -6.61 4.80 -4.27
N PHE A 13 -6.40 5.98 -3.70
CA PHE A 13 -5.09 6.64 -3.66
C PHE A 13 -4.06 5.78 -2.92
N ALA A 14 -4.38 5.37 -1.69
CA ALA A 14 -3.45 4.62 -0.84
C ALA A 14 -3.02 3.29 -1.48
N THR A 15 -3.98 2.55 -2.06
CA THR A 15 -3.69 1.30 -2.77
C THR A 15 -2.78 1.54 -3.98
N SER A 16 -3.09 2.55 -4.80
CA SER A 16 -2.29 2.88 -6.00
C SER A 16 -0.87 3.31 -5.63
N TYR A 17 -0.70 4.09 -4.56
CA TYR A 17 0.59 4.54 -4.08
C TYR A 17 1.50 3.36 -3.66
N LEU A 18 0.96 2.40 -2.89
CA LEU A 18 1.73 1.23 -2.46
C LEU A 18 2.06 0.30 -3.64
N HIS A 19 1.11 0.12 -4.57
CA HIS A 19 1.35 -0.69 -5.77
C HIS A 19 2.41 -0.08 -6.69
N ALA A 20 2.60 1.24 -6.66
CA ALA A 20 3.71 1.92 -7.33
C ALA A 20 5.07 1.75 -6.63
N GLY A 21 5.13 1.00 -5.52
CA GLY A 21 6.34 0.80 -4.72
C GLY A 21 6.56 1.88 -3.66
N GLY A 22 5.55 2.70 -3.37
CA GLY A 22 5.61 3.70 -2.32
C GLY A 22 5.78 3.10 -0.93
N ARG A 23 6.48 3.81 -0.05
CA ARG A 23 6.77 3.37 1.31
C ARG A 23 5.58 3.60 2.25
N VAL A 24 5.28 2.61 3.10
CA VAL A 24 4.13 2.69 4.02
C VAL A 24 4.30 3.79 5.08
N GLU A 25 5.53 4.08 5.49
CA GLU A 25 5.84 5.14 6.46
C GLU A 25 5.52 6.53 5.88
N ASP A 26 5.86 6.75 4.62
CA ASP A 26 5.60 8.00 3.92
C ASP A 26 4.10 8.16 3.64
N LEU A 27 3.43 7.08 3.22
CA LEU A 27 1.98 7.06 3.07
C LEU A 27 1.28 7.40 4.40
N SER A 28 1.76 6.88 5.53
CA SER A 28 1.19 7.18 6.84
C SER A 28 1.27 8.66 7.19
N ARG A 29 2.38 9.33 6.83
CA ARG A 29 2.53 10.78 7.01
C ARG A 29 1.64 11.57 6.06
N ILE A 30 1.56 11.18 4.79
CA ILE A 30 0.70 11.82 3.78
C ILE A 30 -0.77 11.78 4.21
N LEU A 31 -1.21 10.66 4.79
CA LEU A 31 -2.59 10.48 5.27
C LEU A 31 -2.84 11.08 6.66
N GLY A 32 -1.81 11.62 7.32
CA GLY A 32 -1.92 12.20 8.66
C GLY A 32 -2.30 11.20 9.74
N HIS A 33 -1.95 9.93 9.58
CA HIS A 33 -2.24 8.92 10.59
C HIS A 33 -1.25 9.04 11.76
N SER A 34 -1.78 9.15 12.97
CA SER A 34 -1.01 9.21 14.22
C SER A 34 -0.28 7.90 14.55
N ASP A 35 -0.81 6.78 14.08
CA ASP A 35 -0.23 5.45 14.23
C ASP A 35 -0.10 4.76 12.87
N ILE A 36 1.13 4.38 12.53
CA ILE A 36 1.47 3.68 11.28
C ILE A 36 0.75 2.33 11.15
N ILE A 37 0.41 1.68 12.27
CA ILE A 37 -0.34 0.43 12.26
C ILE A 37 -1.71 0.59 11.61
N THR A 38 -2.32 1.79 11.72
CA THR A 38 -3.58 2.11 11.04
C THR A 38 -3.41 2.07 9.52
N THR A 39 -2.33 2.65 9.00
CA THR A 39 -2.00 2.63 7.57
C THR A 39 -1.74 1.21 7.09
N TYR A 40 -0.94 0.45 7.83
CA TYR A 40 -0.57 -0.91 7.50
C TYR A 40 -1.82 -1.81 7.40
N ARG A 41 -2.66 -1.84 8.43
CA ARG A 41 -3.88 -2.68 8.47
C ARG A 41 -4.88 -2.32 7.37
N ARG A 42 -4.95 -1.05 6.98
CA ARG A 42 -5.99 -0.55 6.08
C ARG A 42 -5.62 -0.67 4.61
N TYR A 43 -4.33 -0.61 4.27
CA TYR A 43 -3.88 -0.51 2.88
C TYR A 43 -2.85 -1.55 2.45
N VAL A 44 -2.09 -2.12 3.38
CA VAL A 44 -1.13 -3.18 3.04
C VAL A 44 -1.89 -4.50 2.95
N ARG A 45 -1.92 -5.07 1.75
CA ARG A 45 -2.46 -6.40 1.48
C ARG A 45 -1.33 -7.24 0.87
N PRO A 46 -0.60 -8.03 1.67
CA PRO A 46 0.40 -8.91 1.11
C PRO A 46 -0.33 -9.96 0.27
N ASP A 47 -0.19 -9.84 -1.04
CA ASP A 47 -0.59 -10.87 -1.98
C ASP A 47 0.63 -11.79 -2.26
N GLY A 48 0.35 -13.04 -2.63
CA GLY A 48 1.40 -14.00 -2.95
C GLY A 48 2.25 -13.56 -4.15
N SER A 49 1.66 -12.84 -5.10
CA SER A 49 2.35 -12.31 -6.28
C SER A 49 3.27 -11.14 -5.95
N ASP A 50 2.86 -10.22 -5.07
CA ASP A 50 3.69 -9.14 -4.55
C ASP A 50 4.89 -9.67 -3.77
N THR A 51 4.67 -10.72 -2.97
CA THR A 51 5.74 -11.38 -2.22
C THR A 51 6.74 -12.05 -3.17
N ALA A 52 6.25 -12.78 -4.19
CA ALA A 52 7.09 -13.41 -5.20
C ALA A 52 7.88 -12.38 -6.02
N ARG A 53 7.25 -11.25 -6.37
CA ARG A 53 7.89 -10.13 -7.07
C ARG A 53 8.99 -9.48 -6.22
N GLY A 54 8.74 -9.26 -4.93
CA GLY A 54 9.74 -8.77 -4.00
C GLY A 54 10.94 -9.72 -3.87
N MET A 55 10.68 -11.02 -3.73
CA MET A 55 11.73 -12.03 -3.66
C MET A 55 12.56 -12.12 -4.94
N ALA A 56 11.95 -11.93 -6.12
CA ALA A 56 12.68 -11.90 -7.40
C ALA A 56 13.67 -10.74 -7.53
N VAL A 57 13.51 -9.65 -6.76
CA VAL A 57 14.47 -8.54 -6.69
C VAL A 57 15.62 -8.84 -5.72
N VAL A 58 15.37 -9.64 -4.68
CA VAL A 58 16.34 -9.94 -3.61
C VAL A 58 17.20 -11.15 -3.94
N VAL A 59 16.67 -12.15 -4.66
CA VAL A 59 17.40 -13.37 -5.00
C VAL A 59 18.24 -13.15 -6.27
N PRO A 60 19.57 -13.30 -6.22
CA PRO A 60 20.42 -13.17 -7.39
C PRO A 60 20.04 -14.21 -8.44
N ARG A 61 19.96 -13.80 -9.71
CA ARG A 61 19.83 -14.76 -10.81
C ARG A 61 21.19 -15.42 -11.02
N VAL A 62 21.30 -16.67 -10.58
CA VAL A 62 22.41 -17.58 -10.90
C VAL A 62 22.20 -18.15 -12.30
#